data_AF-C7X7T6-F1
#
_entry.id   AF-C7X7T6-F1
#
_cell.length_a   1.000
_cell.length_b   1.000
_cell.length_c   1.000
_cell.angle_alpha   90.00
_cell.angle_beta   90.00
_cell.angle_gamma   90.00
#
_symmetry.space_group_name_H-M   'P 1'
#
loop_
_entity.id
_entity.type
_entity.pdbx_description
1 polymer ?
#
loop_
_entity_poly.entity_id
_entity_poly.type
_entity_poly.pdbx_seq_one_letter_code
_entity_poly.pdbx_strand_id
1 'polypeptide(L)'
;MTVRSFRFLYGQNKFKNKNNMATLKLNKFILLPCRAASALVRCGFAVTAGIMMKTFSPDTGRIFYENAVSDYLIRRFAEIMRWYEDCPCPTGFPTAGSPVWVFLPEEGKEGDELLRSVRKEIDNRPIRVITRENYRRCISLPGQLISRLDRVDDDLLSEYLCHTLLSKQDGTYVDSRRWESSKKGDPVHGFISDMLAACLSARLPIVDGDLPGILTRMARHHIPSVRAKLREQDRMILQACPSLNEYQHAMK
;
A
#
# COMPACT_ATOMS: atom_id res chain seq x y z
N MET A 1 -7.03 -28.85 -8.55
CA MET A 1 -7.52 -27.72 -7.73
C MET A 1 -7.29 -26.43 -8.51
N THR A 2 -8.36 -25.79 -8.95
CA THR A 2 -8.33 -24.69 -9.92
C THR A 2 -7.93 -23.40 -9.21
N VAL A 3 -6.72 -22.90 -9.51
CA VAL A 3 -6.25 -21.59 -9.07
C VAL A 3 -7.06 -20.54 -9.81
N ARG A 4 -8.12 -20.03 -9.19
CA ARG A 4 -8.78 -18.81 -9.67
C ARG A 4 -7.91 -17.62 -9.26
N SER A 5 -7.15 -17.11 -10.22
CA SER A 5 -6.67 -15.73 -10.19
C SER A 5 -7.90 -14.82 -10.11
N PHE A 6 -8.25 -14.34 -8.92
CA PHE A 6 -9.39 -13.44 -8.71
C PHE A 6 -9.00 -12.02 -9.13
N ARG A 7 -9.13 -11.71 -10.42
CA ARG A 7 -9.27 -10.34 -10.92
C ARG A 7 -10.74 -9.95 -10.75
N PHE A 8 -11.04 -9.07 -9.81
CA PHE A 8 -12.32 -8.37 -9.82
C PHE A 8 -12.17 -7.04 -10.56
N LEU A 9 -12.82 -6.96 -11.72
CA LEU A 9 -13.19 -5.73 -12.39
C LEU A 9 -14.45 -5.22 -11.69
N TYR A 10 -14.33 -4.31 -10.74
CA TYR A 10 -15.49 -3.50 -10.34
C TYR A 10 -15.55 -2.26 -11.22
N GLY A 11 -16.70 -2.09 -11.87
CA GLY A 11 -16.91 -1.19 -13.00
C GLY A 11 -16.65 0.28 -12.69
N GLN A 12 -16.16 0.97 -13.73
CA GLN A 12 -16.33 2.40 -13.87
C GLN A 12 -17.82 2.80 -13.76
N ASN A 13 -18.04 4.03 -13.29
CA ASN A 13 -19.26 4.88 -13.31
C ASN A 13 -20.02 4.92 -11.97
N LYS A 14 -20.15 6.06 -11.25
CA LYS A 14 -20.44 7.44 -11.69
C LYS A 14 -19.99 8.52 -10.68
N PHE A 15 -19.39 9.59 -11.23
CA PHE A 15 -19.32 10.98 -10.74
C PHE A 15 -18.89 11.26 -9.28
N LYS A 16 -17.58 11.26 -9.02
CA LYS A 16 -17.00 12.25 -8.09
C LYS A 16 -17.20 13.64 -8.71
N ASN A 17 -18.23 14.32 -8.22
CA ASN A 17 -18.58 15.72 -8.41
C ASN A 17 -17.43 16.56 -9.04
N LYS A 18 -17.61 17.07 -10.27
CA LYS A 18 -16.58 17.85 -11.01
C LYS A 18 -16.01 18.98 -10.16
N ASN A 19 -16.84 19.55 -9.28
CA ASN A 19 -16.44 20.59 -8.34
C ASN A 19 -15.41 20.06 -7.34
N ASN A 20 -15.60 18.89 -6.74
CA ASN A 20 -14.63 18.30 -5.81
C ASN A 20 -13.30 17.95 -6.48
N MET A 21 -13.32 17.47 -7.74
CA MET A 21 -12.11 17.17 -8.50
C MET A 21 -11.32 18.45 -8.84
N ALA A 22 -12.02 19.53 -9.20
CA ALA A 22 -11.41 20.84 -9.42
C ALA A 22 -10.84 21.42 -8.12
N THR A 23 -11.57 21.31 -7.01
CA THR A 23 -11.11 21.74 -5.68
C THR A 23 -9.91 20.93 -5.19
N LEU A 24 -9.88 19.60 -5.39
CA LEU A 24 -8.73 18.75 -5.09
C LEU A 24 -7.50 19.08 -5.95
N LYS A 25 -7.70 19.37 -7.24
CA LYS A 25 -6.61 19.82 -8.13
C LYS A 25 -6.08 21.19 -7.69
N LEU A 26 -6.96 22.15 -7.43
CA LEU A 26 -6.59 23.49 -6.95
C LEU A 26 -5.86 23.43 -5.59
N ASN A 27 -6.35 22.64 -4.63
CA ASN A 27 -5.70 22.46 -3.34
C ASN A 27 -4.28 21.89 -3.47
N LYS A 28 -4.04 20.98 -4.43
CA LYS A 28 -2.69 20.47 -4.70
C LYS A 28 -1.73 21.56 -5.17
N PHE A 29 -2.19 22.52 -5.98
CA PHE A 29 -1.37 23.64 -6.44
C PHE A 29 -1.20 24.72 -5.36
N ILE A 30 -2.26 25.05 -4.61
CA ILE A 30 -2.23 26.06 -3.54
C ILE A 30 -1.25 25.65 -2.42
N LEU A 31 -1.24 24.36 -2.05
CA LEU A 31 -0.38 23.85 -0.98
C LEU A 31 1.02 23.46 -1.47
N LEU A 32 1.27 23.48 -2.78
CA LEU A 32 2.55 23.05 -3.36
C LEU A 32 3.76 23.82 -2.80
N PRO A 33 3.74 25.15 -2.63
CA PRO A 33 4.88 25.87 -2.06
C PRO A 33 5.22 25.41 -0.64
N CYS A 34 4.21 25.22 0.20
CA CYS A 34 4.38 24.73 1.57
C CYS A 34 4.89 23.29 1.61
N ARG A 35 4.36 22.41 0.74
CA ARG A 35 4.83 21.01 0.62
C ARG A 35 6.27 20.94 0.13
N ALA A 36 6.62 21.74 -0.89
CA ALA A 36 7.96 21.80 -1.46
C ALA A 36 8.98 22.35 -0.45
N ALA A 37 8.63 23.42 0.28
CA ALA A 37 9.49 23.98 1.32
C ALA A 37 9.71 22.98 2.47
N SER A 38 8.63 22.33 2.95
CA SER A 38 8.73 21.29 3.97
C SER A 38 9.60 20.11 3.51
N ALA A 39 9.41 19.67 2.26
CA ALA A 39 10.21 18.60 1.68
C ALA A 39 11.68 18.99 1.51
N LEU A 40 11.97 20.26 1.19
CA LEU A 40 13.34 20.71 1.02
C LEU A 40 14.09 20.65 2.35
N VAL A 41 13.43 21.08 3.44
CA VAL A 41 14.00 21.07 4.79
C VAL A 41 14.13 19.64 5.35
N ARG A 42 13.14 18.76 5.10
CA ARG A 42 13.05 17.45 5.77
C ARG A 42 13.57 16.27 4.95
N CYS A 43 13.49 16.37 3.62
CA CYS A 43 13.79 15.30 2.68
C CYS A 43 14.90 15.66 1.68
N GLY A 44 15.22 16.95 1.52
CA GLY A 44 16.24 17.44 0.61
C GLY A 44 15.74 17.65 -0.83
N PHE A 45 16.65 18.16 -1.67
CA PHE A 45 16.32 18.70 -2.99
C PHE A 45 15.66 17.69 -3.93
N ALA A 46 16.16 16.45 -4.00
CA ALA A 46 15.65 15.44 -4.94
C ALA A 46 14.17 15.13 -4.70
N VAL A 47 13.76 14.96 -3.43
CA VAL A 47 12.36 14.71 -3.08
C VAL A 47 11.49 15.93 -3.39
N THR A 48 11.99 17.13 -3.09
CA THR A 48 11.29 18.38 -3.43
C THR A 48 11.05 18.52 -4.94
N ALA A 49 12.10 18.31 -5.74
CA ALA A 49 12.01 18.31 -7.19
C ALA A 49 11.00 17.27 -7.67
N GLY A 50 10.97 16.09 -7.05
CA GLY A 50 9.99 15.06 -7.38
C GLY A 50 8.55 15.45 -7.05
N ILE A 51 8.30 16.09 -5.91
CA ILE A 51 6.96 16.62 -5.58
C ILE A 51 6.53 17.65 -6.62
N MET A 52 7.42 18.57 -7.00
CA MET A 52 7.12 19.58 -8.02
C MET A 52 6.84 18.94 -9.37
N MET A 53 7.73 18.07 -9.85
CA MET A 53 7.58 17.39 -11.14
C MET A 53 6.31 16.56 -11.21
N LYS A 54 6.01 15.77 -10.18
CA LYS A 54 4.76 14.99 -10.10
C LYS A 54 3.51 15.87 -10.11
N THR A 55 3.60 17.09 -9.57
CA THR A 55 2.47 18.02 -9.53
C THR A 55 2.23 18.68 -10.89
N PHE A 56 3.28 19.04 -11.63
CA PHE A 56 3.17 19.68 -12.95
C PHE A 56 3.09 18.70 -14.12
N SER A 57 3.70 17.52 -13.99
CA SER A 57 3.75 16.46 -15.00
C SER A 57 3.51 15.10 -14.32
N PRO A 58 2.26 14.69 -14.12
CA PRO A 58 1.93 13.50 -13.34
C PRO A 58 2.51 12.21 -13.91
N ASP A 59 2.55 12.05 -15.23
CA ASP A 59 2.96 10.80 -15.87
C ASP A 59 4.48 10.59 -15.77
N THR A 60 5.29 11.60 -16.12
CA THR A 60 6.75 11.53 -16.06
C THR A 60 7.28 11.77 -14.64
N GLY A 61 6.68 12.72 -13.93
CA GLY A 61 7.11 13.14 -12.60
C GLY A 61 6.87 12.09 -11.52
N ARG A 62 5.92 11.15 -11.72
CA ARG A 62 5.67 10.07 -10.75
C ARG A 62 6.87 9.14 -10.60
N ILE A 63 7.50 8.75 -11.71
CA ILE A 63 8.67 7.86 -11.71
C ILE A 63 9.84 8.53 -10.99
N PHE A 64 10.10 9.79 -11.31
CA PHE A 64 11.16 10.55 -10.65
C PHE A 64 10.90 10.72 -9.15
N TYR A 65 9.66 11.08 -8.77
CA TYR A 65 9.26 11.21 -7.36
C TYR A 65 9.47 9.92 -6.60
N GLU A 66 9.02 8.80 -7.17
CA GLU A 66 9.19 7.49 -6.56
C GLU A 66 10.66 7.13 -6.33
N ASN A 67 11.52 7.32 -7.33
CA ASN A 67 12.95 7.03 -7.19
C ASN A 67 13.59 7.92 -6.12
N ALA A 68 13.29 9.23 -6.14
CA ALA A 68 13.81 10.17 -5.16
C ALA A 68 13.36 9.84 -3.73
N VAL A 69 12.10 9.45 -3.55
CA VAL A 69 11.55 9.01 -2.26
C VAL A 69 12.22 7.70 -1.82
N SER A 70 12.34 6.73 -2.71
CA SER A 70 12.95 5.43 -2.40
C SER A 70 14.39 5.59 -1.94
N ASP A 71 15.21 6.34 -2.69
CA ASP A 71 16.60 6.63 -2.35
C ASP A 71 16.73 7.35 -1.00
N TYR A 72 15.86 8.33 -0.76
CA TYR A 72 15.82 9.04 0.51
C TYR A 72 15.51 8.09 1.68
N LEU A 73 14.48 7.25 1.54
CA LEU A 73 14.05 6.32 2.58
C LEU A 73 15.08 5.24 2.88
N ILE A 74 15.74 4.69 1.85
CA ILE A 74 16.83 3.72 2.00
C ILE A 74 17.96 4.30 2.84
N ARG A 75 18.35 5.55 2.57
CA ARG A 75 19.43 6.22 3.32
C ARG A 75 18.99 6.61 4.73
N ARG A 76 17.78 7.18 4.85
CA ARG A 76 17.27 7.72 6.12
C ARG A 76 16.94 6.64 7.14
N PHE A 77 16.41 5.51 6.67
CA PHE A 77 15.94 4.40 7.49
C PHE A 77 16.68 3.09 7.14
N ALA A 78 17.99 3.19 6.95
CA ALA A 78 18.85 2.06 6.64
C ALA A 78 18.78 0.93 7.67
N GLU A 79 18.49 1.25 8.93
CA GLU A 79 18.30 0.25 9.98
C GLU A 79 17.06 -0.63 9.73
N ILE A 80 15.94 -0.03 9.30
CA ILE A 80 14.75 -0.80 8.91
C ILE A 80 15.07 -1.68 7.71
N MET A 81 15.85 -1.19 6.73
CA MET A 81 16.28 -2.03 5.60
C MET A 81 17.00 -3.30 6.08
N ARG A 82 17.92 -3.16 7.05
CA ARG A 82 18.68 -4.28 7.62
C ARG A 82 17.82 -5.32 8.32
N TRP A 83 16.75 -4.91 9.00
CA TRP A 83 15.84 -5.85 9.66
C TRP A 83 15.21 -6.86 8.68
N TYR A 84 15.08 -6.48 7.40
CA TYR A 84 14.45 -7.28 6.38
C TYR A 84 15.43 -7.95 5.40
N GLU A 85 16.74 -7.78 5.57
CA GLU A 85 17.75 -8.42 4.69
C GLU A 85 17.65 -9.96 4.73
N ASP A 86 17.49 -10.53 5.93
CA ASP A 86 17.45 -11.98 6.15
C ASP A 86 16.03 -12.51 6.46
N CYS A 87 14.98 -11.70 6.27
CA CYS A 87 13.63 -12.14 6.58
C CYS A 87 13.18 -13.25 5.63
N PRO A 88 12.73 -14.42 6.13
CA PRO A 88 12.13 -15.45 5.28
C PRO A 88 10.79 -14.97 4.73
N CYS A 89 10.48 -15.33 3.48
CA CYS A 89 9.17 -15.04 2.90
C CYS A 89 8.23 -16.24 3.14
N PRO A 90 7.09 -16.06 3.84
CA PRO A 90 6.13 -17.12 4.00
C PRO A 90 5.54 -17.52 2.63
N THR A 91 5.44 -18.83 2.41
CA THR A 91 5.08 -19.43 1.11
C THR A 91 3.69 -20.07 1.07
N GLY A 92 3.00 -20.17 2.20
CA GLY A 92 1.70 -20.85 2.24
C GLY A 92 0.49 -19.93 2.02
N PHE A 93 -0.69 -20.54 1.88
CA PHE A 93 -1.98 -19.85 1.69
C PHE A 93 -2.74 -19.59 3.00
N PRO A 94 -3.52 -18.49 3.09
CA PRO A 94 -4.41 -18.23 4.23
C PRO A 94 -5.31 -19.43 4.53
N THR A 95 -5.59 -19.67 5.82
CA THR A 95 -6.42 -20.81 6.24
C THR A 95 -7.90 -20.44 6.27
N ALA A 96 -8.79 -21.45 6.30
CA ALA A 96 -10.24 -21.22 6.42
C ALA A 96 -10.65 -20.49 7.72
N GLY A 97 -9.79 -20.50 8.75
CA GLY A 97 -9.99 -19.73 9.99
C GLY A 97 -9.47 -18.29 9.93
N SER A 98 -8.70 -17.91 8.90
CA SER A 98 -8.09 -16.58 8.82
C SER A 98 -9.17 -15.51 8.56
N PRO A 99 -9.25 -14.43 9.35
CA PRO A 99 -10.32 -13.44 9.22
C PRO A 99 -10.23 -12.62 7.95
N VAL A 100 -11.35 -12.01 7.58
CA VAL A 100 -11.46 -10.99 6.53
C VAL A 100 -11.76 -9.66 7.20
N TRP A 101 -10.76 -8.79 7.21
CA TRP A 101 -10.81 -7.45 7.76
C TRP A 101 -11.36 -6.49 6.73
N VAL A 102 -12.51 -5.88 7.00
CA VAL A 102 -13.15 -4.94 6.07
C VAL A 102 -13.08 -3.54 6.66
N PHE A 103 -12.36 -2.63 6.02
CA PHE A 103 -12.32 -1.23 6.43
C PHE A 103 -13.45 -0.43 5.77
N LEU A 104 -14.26 0.21 6.61
CA LEU A 104 -15.35 1.09 6.22
C LEU A 104 -15.07 2.50 6.78
N PRO A 105 -14.73 3.49 5.94
CA PRO A 105 -14.42 4.84 6.41
C PRO A 105 -15.67 5.57 6.94
N GLU A 106 -16.86 5.27 6.40
CA GLU A 106 -18.14 5.82 6.84
C GLU A 106 -19.21 4.70 6.87
N GLU A 107 -20.16 4.79 7.82
CA GLU A 107 -21.34 3.92 7.82
C GLU A 107 -22.34 4.41 6.76
N GLY A 108 -22.62 3.57 5.76
CA GLY A 108 -23.51 3.95 4.66
C GLY A 108 -23.76 2.81 3.66
N LYS A 109 -24.61 3.08 2.66
CA LYS A 109 -25.06 2.07 1.66
C LYS A 109 -23.90 1.42 0.89
N GLU A 110 -22.83 2.17 0.63
CA GLU A 110 -21.62 1.64 -0.03
C GLU A 110 -20.91 0.59 0.83
N GLY A 111 -20.87 0.78 2.15
CA GLY A 111 -20.32 -0.19 3.09
C GLY A 111 -21.14 -1.47 3.15
N ASP A 112 -22.48 -1.36 3.14
CA ASP A 112 -23.37 -2.52 3.09
C ASP A 112 -23.21 -3.32 1.79
N GLU A 113 -22.95 -2.64 0.67
CA GLU A 113 -22.72 -3.28 -0.62
C GLU A 113 -21.36 -3.96 -0.69
N LEU A 114 -20.31 -3.34 -0.13
CA LEU A 114 -19.00 -3.97 0.02
C LEU A 114 -19.11 -5.22 0.90
N LEU A 115 -19.78 -5.15 2.05
CA LEU A 115 -19.97 -6.30 2.94
C LEU A 115 -20.77 -7.43 2.27
N ARG A 116 -21.81 -7.09 1.49
CA ARG A 116 -22.56 -8.09 0.70
C ARG A 116 -21.69 -8.74 -0.37
N SER A 117 -20.84 -7.97 -1.05
CA SER A 117 -19.91 -8.49 -2.06
C SER A 117 -18.86 -9.40 -1.42
N VAL A 118 -18.24 -8.96 -0.33
CA VAL A 118 -17.29 -9.75 0.46
C VAL A 118 -17.93 -11.07 0.89
N ARG A 119 -19.13 -11.06 1.48
CA ARG A 119 -19.84 -12.28 1.92
C ARG A 119 -20.16 -13.27 0.80
N LYS A 120 -20.30 -12.80 -0.44
CA LYS A 120 -20.52 -13.69 -1.61
C LYS A 120 -19.22 -14.35 -2.08
N GLU A 121 -18.09 -13.67 -1.90
CA GLU A 121 -16.79 -14.10 -2.41
C GLU A 121 -15.99 -14.91 -1.40
N ILE A 122 -16.24 -14.71 -0.12
CA ILE A 122 -15.59 -15.47 0.94
C ILE A 122 -16.51 -16.61 1.37
N ASP A 123 -15.93 -17.78 1.65
CA ASP A 123 -16.63 -18.90 2.28
C ASP A 123 -17.06 -18.52 3.72
N ASN A 124 -17.21 -19.48 4.64
CA ASN A 124 -17.55 -19.23 6.05
C ASN A 124 -16.43 -18.56 6.88
N ARG A 125 -15.56 -17.75 6.27
CA ARG A 125 -14.48 -17.04 6.95
C ARG A 125 -15.05 -15.91 7.82
N PRO A 126 -14.49 -15.69 9.04
CA PRO A 126 -15.01 -14.65 9.93
C PRO A 126 -14.72 -13.24 9.38
N ILE A 127 -15.75 -12.42 9.24
CA ILE A 127 -15.62 -11.01 8.86
C ILE A 127 -15.43 -10.14 10.10
N ARG A 128 -14.44 -9.25 10.06
CA ARG A 128 -14.18 -8.24 11.09
C ARG A 128 -14.23 -6.86 10.47
N VAL A 129 -15.22 -6.06 10.87
CA VAL A 129 -15.39 -4.70 10.35
C VAL A 129 -14.54 -3.73 11.17
N ILE A 130 -13.74 -2.93 10.49
CA ILE A 130 -12.93 -1.87 11.07
C ILE A 130 -13.42 -0.53 10.55
N THR A 131 -13.60 0.42 11.46
CA THR A 131 -13.97 1.80 11.16
C THR A 131 -12.98 2.76 11.82
N ARG A 132 -13.09 4.05 11.51
CA ARG A 132 -12.26 5.09 12.12
C ARG A 132 -12.46 5.19 13.65
N GLU A 133 -13.62 4.77 14.14
CA GLU A 133 -13.98 4.83 15.55
C GLU A 133 -13.48 3.61 16.32
N ASN A 134 -13.41 2.44 15.66
CA ASN A 134 -13.16 1.17 16.34
C ASN A 134 -11.75 0.60 16.13
N TYR A 135 -10.95 1.14 15.21
CA TYR A 135 -9.67 0.53 14.81
C TYR A 135 -8.71 0.30 15.98
N ARG A 136 -8.76 1.15 17.00
CA ARG A 136 -7.92 1.05 18.21
C ARG A 136 -8.19 -0.21 19.03
N ARG A 137 -9.39 -0.79 18.92
CA ARG A 137 -9.74 -2.07 19.54
C ARG A 137 -9.23 -3.26 18.73
N CYS A 138 -9.06 -3.07 17.42
CA CYS A 138 -8.65 -4.11 16.50
C CYS A 138 -7.13 -4.17 16.32
N ILE A 139 -6.40 -3.08 16.57
CA ILE A 139 -4.97 -2.97 16.26
C ILE A 139 -4.18 -2.37 17.42
N SER A 140 -3.02 -2.98 17.72
CA SER A 140 -2.04 -2.45 18.66
C SER A 140 -0.91 -1.69 17.93
N LEU A 141 -0.85 -0.39 18.19
CA LEU A 141 0.10 0.57 17.62
C LEU A 141 0.75 1.42 18.71
N PRO A 142 1.98 1.92 18.52
CA PRO A 142 2.58 2.88 19.44
C PRO A 142 1.68 4.11 19.65
N GLY A 143 1.51 4.58 20.88
CA GLY A 143 0.56 5.66 21.21
C GLY A 143 0.82 6.98 20.47
N GLN A 144 2.10 7.31 20.21
CA GLN A 144 2.47 8.46 19.40
C GLN A 144 2.00 8.35 17.94
N LEU A 145 1.88 7.13 17.43
CA LEU A 145 1.39 6.88 16.08
C LEU A 145 -0.14 6.92 16.04
N ILE A 146 -0.82 6.34 17.03
CA ILE A 146 -2.29 6.41 17.17
C ILE A 146 -2.77 7.87 17.16
N SER A 147 -2.20 8.73 18.00
CA SER A 147 -2.56 10.16 18.06
C SER A 147 -2.32 10.92 16.76
N ARG A 148 -1.38 10.46 15.92
CA ARG A 148 -1.11 11.05 14.61
C ARG A 148 -2.08 10.54 13.55
N LEU A 149 -2.44 9.25 13.61
CA LEU A 149 -3.42 8.65 12.70
C LEU A 149 -4.82 9.29 12.82
N ASP A 150 -5.19 9.81 13.99
CA ASP A 150 -6.47 10.52 14.14
C ASP A 150 -6.62 11.72 13.19
N ARG A 151 -5.50 12.28 12.72
CA ARG A 151 -5.46 13.48 11.88
C ARG A 151 -5.17 13.17 10.41
N VAL A 152 -4.95 11.91 10.05
CA VAL A 152 -4.70 11.51 8.66
C VAL A 152 -6.01 11.25 7.93
N ASP A 153 -6.00 11.41 6.61
CA ASP A 153 -7.14 11.05 5.77
C ASP A 153 -7.42 9.53 5.83
N ASP A 154 -8.62 9.14 5.40
CA ASP A 154 -9.01 7.73 5.40
C ASP A 154 -8.22 6.90 4.40
N ASP A 155 -7.64 7.55 3.38
CA ASP A 155 -6.82 6.88 2.39
C ASP A 155 -5.54 6.32 3.03
N LEU A 156 -4.80 7.20 3.70
CA LEU A 156 -3.57 6.86 4.40
C LEU A 156 -3.84 6.02 5.65
N LEU A 157 -4.99 6.25 6.32
CA LEU A 157 -5.41 5.42 7.44
C LEU A 157 -5.64 3.98 6.99
N SER A 158 -6.42 3.75 5.92
CA SER A 158 -6.68 2.40 5.40
C SER A 158 -5.39 1.70 4.97
N GLU A 159 -4.44 2.47 4.44
CA GLU A 159 -3.10 1.99 4.11
C GLU A 159 -2.37 1.46 5.33
N TYR A 160 -2.30 2.27 6.36
CA TYR A 160 -1.63 1.91 7.59
C TYR A 160 -2.31 0.72 8.31
N LEU A 161 -3.64 0.70 8.36
CA LEU A 161 -4.42 -0.39 8.96
C LEU A 161 -4.17 -1.70 8.21
N CYS A 162 -4.23 -1.69 6.88
CA CYS A 162 -3.94 -2.85 6.04
C CYS A 162 -2.57 -3.45 6.39
N HIS A 163 -1.51 -2.64 6.33
CA HIS A 163 -0.16 -3.14 6.57
C HIS A 163 0.02 -3.66 8.00
N THR A 164 -0.61 -3.01 8.99
CA THR A 164 -0.52 -3.50 10.36
C THR A 164 -1.27 -4.82 10.56
N LEU A 165 -2.47 -4.95 9.99
CA LEU A 165 -3.28 -6.17 10.11
C LEU A 165 -2.61 -7.34 9.41
N LEU A 166 -2.15 -7.11 8.18
CA LEU A 166 -1.47 -8.12 7.38
C LEU A 166 -0.13 -8.54 8.01
N SER A 167 0.63 -7.59 8.58
CA SER A 167 1.86 -7.89 9.32
C SER A 167 1.60 -8.74 10.59
N LYS A 168 0.60 -8.37 11.40
CA LYS A 168 0.47 -8.89 12.78
C LYS A 168 -0.59 -9.98 12.97
N GLN A 169 -1.65 -10.01 12.16
CA GLN A 169 -2.88 -10.74 12.48
C GLN A 169 -3.31 -11.79 11.46
N ASP A 170 -2.59 -11.96 10.34
CA ASP A 170 -2.98 -12.86 9.25
C ASP A 170 -4.35 -12.50 8.62
N GLY A 171 -4.60 -13.03 7.43
CA GLY A 171 -5.89 -12.98 6.78
C GLY A 171 -5.94 -12.07 5.56
N THR A 172 -7.12 -11.51 5.34
CA THR A 172 -7.42 -10.74 4.13
C THR A 172 -7.92 -9.37 4.53
N TYR A 173 -7.28 -8.33 4.04
CA TYR A 173 -7.74 -6.96 4.18
C TYR A 173 -8.53 -6.55 2.93
N VAL A 174 -9.68 -5.94 3.15
CA VAL A 174 -10.56 -5.43 2.10
C VAL A 174 -10.96 -4.01 2.45
N ASP A 175 -10.85 -3.11 1.49
CA ASP A 175 -11.53 -1.83 1.52
C ASP A 175 -12.19 -1.58 0.15
N SER A 176 -12.82 -0.42 -0.02
CA SER A 176 -13.48 -0.05 -1.27
C SER A 176 -12.56 0.01 -2.50
N ARG A 177 -11.23 0.00 -2.29
CA ARG A 177 -10.22 0.22 -3.34
C ARG A 177 -9.40 -1.03 -3.63
N ARG A 178 -9.24 -1.93 -2.66
CA ARG A 178 -8.37 -3.10 -2.81
C ARG A 178 -8.79 -4.29 -1.94
N TRP A 179 -8.35 -5.44 -2.41
CA TRP A 179 -8.45 -6.73 -1.74
C TRP A 179 -7.05 -7.33 -1.66
N GLU A 180 -6.53 -7.52 -0.45
CA GLU A 180 -5.16 -7.97 -0.23
C GLU A 180 -5.13 -9.07 0.84
N SER A 181 -4.32 -10.10 0.62
CA SER A 181 -4.24 -11.24 1.55
C SER A 181 -2.79 -11.58 1.84
N SER A 182 -2.50 -11.88 3.10
CA SER A 182 -1.14 -12.26 3.48
C SER A 182 -1.15 -13.17 4.70
N LYS A 183 -0.08 -13.96 4.83
CA LYS A 183 0.22 -14.65 6.08
C LYS A 183 0.90 -13.73 7.08
N LYS A 184 0.63 -13.98 8.36
CA LYS A 184 1.42 -13.38 9.44
C LYS A 184 2.91 -13.62 9.20
N GLY A 185 3.69 -12.55 9.25
CA GLY A 185 5.12 -12.60 8.95
C GLY A 185 5.50 -12.45 7.48
N ASP A 186 4.59 -12.01 6.60
CA ASP A 186 5.01 -11.56 5.26
C ASP A 186 5.92 -10.33 5.41
N PRO A 187 7.19 -10.41 4.98
CA PRO A 187 8.14 -9.32 5.14
C PRO A 187 7.74 -8.07 4.35
N VAL A 188 6.89 -8.18 3.32
CA VAL A 188 6.37 -7.02 2.59
C VAL A 188 5.52 -6.15 3.51
N HIS A 189 4.56 -6.74 4.22
CA HIS A 189 3.67 -5.96 5.09
C HIS A 189 4.35 -5.47 6.35
N GLY A 190 5.28 -6.27 6.91
CA GLY A 190 6.16 -5.81 7.99
C GLY A 190 6.95 -4.57 7.55
N PHE A 191 7.68 -4.67 6.43
CA PHE A 191 8.50 -3.60 5.91
C PHE A 191 7.70 -2.32 5.68
N ILE A 192 6.53 -2.43 5.04
CA ILE A 192 5.68 -1.27 4.78
C ILE A 192 5.16 -0.68 6.11
N SER A 193 4.75 -1.50 7.07
CA SER A 193 4.26 -1.02 8.38
C SER A 193 5.35 -0.25 9.13
N ASP A 194 6.57 -0.81 9.21
CA ASP A 194 7.70 -0.17 9.91
C ASP A 194 8.15 1.11 9.21
N MET A 195 8.26 1.09 7.87
CA MET A 195 8.62 2.27 7.10
C MET A 195 7.56 3.38 7.21
N LEU A 196 6.27 3.05 7.08
CA LEU A 196 5.19 4.03 7.28
C LEU A 196 5.22 4.61 8.69
N ALA A 197 5.42 3.76 9.71
CA ALA A 197 5.51 4.19 11.09
C ALA A 197 6.68 5.15 11.32
N ALA A 198 7.84 4.87 10.72
CA ALA A 198 9.01 5.72 10.77
C ALA A 198 8.78 7.06 10.05
N CYS A 199 8.19 7.04 8.86
CA CYS A 199 7.87 8.26 8.10
C CYS A 199 6.88 9.16 8.84
N LEU A 200 5.83 8.57 9.41
CA LEU A 200 4.86 9.27 10.24
C LEU A 200 5.51 9.85 11.49
N SER A 201 6.35 9.07 12.18
CA SER A 201 7.07 9.50 13.39
C SER A 201 8.02 10.66 13.11
N ALA A 202 8.69 10.65 11.96
CA ALA A 202 9.55 11.73 11.49
C ALA A 202 8.77 12.94 10.90
N ARG A 203 7.43 12.85 10.75
CA ARG A 203 6.57 13.87 10.13
C ARG A 203 7.10 14.25 8.74
N LEU A 204 7.37 13.25 7.91
CA LEU A 204 7.84 13.50 6.55
C LEU A 204 6.69 14.01 5.67
N PRO A 205 6.92 15.01 4.81
CA PRO A 205 5.89 15.58 3.91
C PRO A 205 5.55 14.66 2.72
N ILE A 206 6.14 13.47 2.67
CA ILE A 206 5.94 12.43 1.65
C ILE A 206 4.94 11.36 2.09
N VAL A 207 4.41 11.45 3.31
CA VAL A 207 3.34 10.57 3.77
C VAL A 207 2.04 11.02 3.11
N ASP A 208 1.87 10.58 1.86
CA ASP A 208 0.67 10.75 1.03
C ASP A 208 0.23 9.39 0.46
N GLY A 209 -0.90 9.35 -0.24
CA GLY A 209 -1.46 8.11 -0.79
C GLY A 209 -0.63 7.41 -1.88
N ASP A 210 0.54 7.95 -2.28
CA ASP A 210 1.46 7.22 -3.15
C ASP A 210 2.52 6.43 -2.36
N LEU A 211 2.79 6.82 -1.10
CA LEU A 211 3.87 6.25 -0.30
C LEU A 211 3.79 4.73 -0.14
N PRO A 212 2.65 4.11 0.23
CA PRO A 212 2.63 2.65 0.36
C PRO A 212 2.78 1.90 -0.96
N GLY A 213 2.35 2.51 -2.08
CA GLY A 213 2.68 1.98 -3.40
C GLY A 213 4.19 1.95 -3.65
N ILE A 214 4.88 3.03 -3.27
CA ILE A 214 6.36 3.12 -3.34
C ILE A 214 7.00 2.08 -2.41
N LEU A 215 6.57 2.00 -1.15
CA LEU A 215 7.10 1.04 -0.17
C LEU A 215 6.87 -0.42 -0.59
N THR A 216 5.75 -0.72 -1.25
CA THR A 216 5.48 -2.06 -1.81
C THR A 216 6.49 -2.41 -2.90
N ARG A 217 6.80 -1.47 -3.79
CA ARG A 217 7.82 -1.68 -4.83
C ARG A 217 9.21 -1.79 -4.22
N MET A 218 9.53 -0.96 -3.22
CA MET A 218 10.78 -1.07 -2.47
C MET A 218 10.92 -2.45 -1.81
N ALA A 219 9.89 -2.96 -1.14
CA ALA A 219 9.91 -4.28 -0.52
C ALA A 219 10.23 -5.38 -1.55
N ARG A 220 9.58 -5.32 -2.73
CA ARG A 220 9.82 -6.29 -3.81
C ARG A 220 11.23 -6.25 -4.39
N HIS A 221 11.86 -5.08 -4.44
CA HIS A 221 13.18 -4.90 -5.03
C HIS A 221 14.33 -5.10 -4.03
N HIS A 222 14.13 -4.72 -2.78
CA HIS A 222 15.19 -4.67 -1.77
C HIS A 222 15.16 -5.79 -0.76
N ILE A 223 14.00 -6.45 -0.52
CA ILE A 223 13.94 -7.62 0.37
C ILE A 223 14.35 -8.87 -0.41
N PRO A 224 15.49 -9.52 -0.09
CA PRO A 224 16.03 -10.60 -0.90
C PRO A 224 15.08 -11.78 -1.08
N SER A 225 14.38 -12.20 -0.02
CA SER A 225 13.46 -13.34 -0.04
C SER A 225 12.22 -13.08 -0.90
N VAL A 226 11.68 -11.85 -0.86
CA VAL A 226 10.54 -11.42 -1.69
C VAL A 226 10.96 -11.38 -3.16
N ARG A 227 12.14 -10.80 -3.44
CA ARG A 227 12.70 -10.74 -4.78
C ARG A 227 12.97 -12.13 -5.36
N ALA A 228 13.51 -13.04 -4.55
CA ALA A 228 13.76 -14.43 -4.95
C ALA A 228 12.45 -15.16 -5.30
N LYS A 229 11.42 -15.00 -4.48
CA LYS A 229 10.08 -15.57 -4.73
C LYS A 229 9.48 -15.05 -6.04
N LEU A 230 9.59 -13.75 -6.31
CA LEU A 230 9.12 -13.15 -7.57
C LEU A 230 9.86 -13.73 -8.78
N ARG A 231 11.19 -13.82 -8.72
CA ARG A 231 11.99 -14.42 -9.80
C ARG A 231 11.62 -15.88 -10.07
N GLU A 232 11.39 -16.66 -9.02
CA GLU A 232 10.97 -18.05 -9.18
C GLU A 232 9.55 -18.14 -9.77
N GLN A 233 8.65 -17.25 -9.36
CA GLN A 233 7.32 -17.14 -9.96
C GLN A 233 7.39 -16.78 -11.44
N ASP A 234 8.20 -15.79 -11.82
CA ASP A 234 8.43 -15.40 -13.21
C ASP A 234 9.01 -16.57 -14.02
N ARG A 235 9.97 -17.31 -13.44
CA ARG A 235 10.54 -18.52 -14.06
C ARG A 235 9.48 -19.58 -14.31
N MET A 236 8.63 -19.87 -13.33
CA MET A 236 7.53 -20.83 -13.48
C MET A 236 6.53 -20.38 -14.54
N ILE A 237 6.21 -19.08 -14.61
CA ILE A 237 5.32 -18.53 -15.64
C ILE A 237 5.93 -18.69 -17.04
N LEU A 238 7.21 -18.38 -17.22
CA LEU A 238 7.91 -18.52 -18.50
C LEU A 238 8.02 -20.00 -18.94
N GLN A 239 8.19 -20.92 -17.99
CA GLN A 239 8.17 -22.36 -18.27
C GLN A 239 6.78 -22.87 -18.62
N ALA A 240 5.73 -22.35 -17.98
CA ALA A 240 4.34 -22.72 -18.25
C ALA A 240 3.79 -22.09 -19.54
N CYS A 241 4.36 -20.97 -19.99
CA CYS A 241 3.97 -20.24 -21.20
C CYS A 241 5.18 -19.99 -22.11
N PRO A 242 5.60 -20.98 -22.93
CA PRO A 242 6.78 -20.85 -23.81
C PRO A 242 6.71 -19.66 -24.78
N SER A 243 5.51 -19.27 -25.21
CA SER A 243 5.26 -18.12 -26.10
C SER A 243 5.59 -16.76 -25.49
N LEU A 244 5.55 -16.63 -24.15
CA LEU A 244 6.00 -15.42 -23.44
C LEU A 244 7.53 -15.30 -23.41
N ASN A 245 8.23 -16.43 -23.48
CA ASN A 245 9.69 -16.50 -23.50
C ASN A 245 10.24 -16.03 -24.86
N GLU A 246 9.59 -16.42 -25.96
CA GLU A 246 9.92 -15.94 -27.31
C GLU A 246 9.71 -14.42 -27.48
N TYR A 247 8.65 -13.87 -26.87
CA TYR A 247 8.36 -12.43 -26.88
C TYR A 247 9.42 -11.61 -26.11
N GLN A 248 9.94 -12.11 -24.99
CA GLN A 248 11.00 -11.44 -24.24
C GLN A 248 12.35 -11.47 -24.96
N HIS A 249 12.63 -12.54 -25.71
CA HIS A 249 13.85 -12.64 -26.54
C HIS A 249 13.79 -11.75 -27.79
N ALA A 250 12.61 -11.47 -28.33
CA ALA A 250 12.42 -10.56 -29.46
C ALA A 250 12.48 -9.05 -29.10
N MET A 251 12.41 -8.70 -27.80
CA MET A 251 12.47 -7.31 -27.30
C MET A 251 13.83 -6.91 -26.68
N LYS A 252 14.83 -7.80 -26.70
CA LYS A 252 16.23 -7.45 -26.43
C LYS A 252 16.96 -7.07 -27.71
#